data_AF-A0A943PJ05-F1
#
_entry.id   AF-A0A943PJ05-F1
#
_cell.length_a   1.000
_cell.length_b   1.000
_cell.length_c   1.000
_cell.angle_alpha   90.00
_cell.angle_beta   90.00
_cell.angle_gamma   90.00
#
_symmetry.space_group_name_H-M   'P 1'
#
loop_
_entity.id
_entity.type
_entity.pdbx_description
1 polymer ?
#
loop_
_entity_poly.entity_id
_entity_poly.type
_entity_poly.pdbx_seq_one_letter_code
_entity_poly.pdbx_strand_id
1 'polypeptide(L)'
;MLGTGTWHLKIGNMFYSGDITLRVFDDSGKYGFEIIEPKMTAPEVEIKRLSTAGNHLSATVTARELRGRDAQIELDFTDTSVSGSAKVPLIGTVTIKEGTKIAE
;
A
#
# COMPACT_ATOMS: atom_id res chain seq x y z
N MET A 1 -1.01 11.92 9.81
CA MET A 1 -1.83 10.69 9.98
C MET A 1 -0.89 9.50 10.16
N LEU A 2 -1.38 8.32 10.58
CA LEU A 2 -0.51 7.11 10.72
C LEU A 2 0.09 6.75 9.36
N GLY A 3 1.39 6.46 9.32
CA GLY A 3 2.06 5.94 8.13
C GLY A 3 2.29 6.95 7.01
N THR A 4 1.99 8.25 7.21
CA THR A 4 2.31 9.30 6.24
C THR A 4 3.81 9.32 5.94
N GLY A 5 4.15 9.35 4.65
CA GLY A 5 5.51 9.29 4.16
C GLY A 5 5.63 8.53 2.85
N THR A 6 6.83 8.52 2.31
CA THR A 6 7.20 7.69 1.17
C THR A 6 7.98 6.48 1.66
N TRP A 7 7.54 5.29 1.24
CA TRP A 7 8.03 4.01 1.70
C TRP A 7 8.54 3.18 0.53
N HIS A 8 9.75 2.66 0.64
CA HIS A 8 10.26 1.65 -0.27
C HIS A 8 9.88 0.27 0.26
N LEU A 9 9.15 -0.53 -0.52
CA LEU A 9 8.58 -1.80 -0.09
C LEU A 9 9.18 -2.96 -0.88
N LYS A 10 9.73 -3.94 -0.16
CA LYS A 10 10.04 -5.26 -0.73
C LYS A 10 8.79 -6.12 -0.70
N ILE A 11 8.23 -6.39 -1.88
CA ILE A 11 7.03 -7.18 -2.06
C ILE A 11 7.31 -8.55 -2.65
N GLY A 12 6.45 -9.51 -2.34
CA GLY A 12 6.44 -10.76 -3.08
C GLY A 12 5.33 -11.72 -2.70
N ASN A 13 5.16 -12.73 -3.54
CA ASN A 13 4.35 -13.92 -3.29
C ASN A 13 5.05 -15.15 -3.93
N MET A 14 4.33 -16.26 -4.11
CA MET A 14 4.88 -17.47 -4.73
C MET A 14 5.29 -17.31 -6.21
N PHE A 15 4.81 -16.27 -6.91
CA PHE A 15 4.96 -16.10 -8.36
C PHE A 15 5.77 -14.86 -8.75
N TYR A 16 5.87 -13.85 -7.89
CA TYR A 16 6.65 -12.65 -8.14
C TYR A 16 7.34 -12.14 -6.87
N SER A 17 8.43 -11.42 -7.07
CA SER A 17 9.11 -10.61 -6.06
C SER A 17 9.58 -9.33 -6.72
N GLY A 18 9.52 -8.21 -6.01
CA GLY A 18 9.98 -6.94 -6.53
C GLY A 18 10.00 -5.86 -5.47
N ASP A 19 10.43 -4.69 -5.88
CA ASP A 19 10.44 -3.48 -5.07
C ASP A 19 9.41 -2.51 -5.63
N ILE A 20 8.62 -1.87 -4.76
CA ILE A 20 7.72 -0.77 -5.15
C ILE A 20 7.92 0.40 -4.19
N THR A 21 7.68 1.63 -4.66
CA THR A 21 7.56 2.77 -3.77
C THR A 21 6.09 3.07 -3.52
N LEU A 22 5.69 3.17 -2.26
CA LEU A 22 4.34 3.57 -1.83
C LEU A 22 4.45 4.92 -1.13
N ARG A 23 3.66 5.90 -1.58
CA ARG A 23 3.46 7.15 -0.86
C ARG A 23 2.10 7.13 -0.19
N VAL A 24 2.11 7.38 1.11
CA VAL A 24 0.92 7.58 1.94
C VAL A 24 0.90 9.05 2.33
N PHE A 25 -0.15 9.78 1.98
CA PHE A 25 -0.23 11.21 2.20
C PHE A 25 -1.58 11.63 2.78
N ASP A 26 -1.60 12.81 3.38
CA ASP A 26 -2.81 13.49 3.82
C ASP A 26 -3.32 14.38 2.67
N ASP A 27 -4.51 14.05 2.16
CA ASP A 27 -5.25 14.84 1.20
C ASP A 27 -6.45 15.50 1.90
N SER A 28 -6.22 16.68 2.45
CA SER A 28 -7.25 17.52 3.06
C SER A 28 -8.04 16.82 4.18
N GLY A 29 -7.36 16.07 5.03
CA GLY A 29 -7.97 15.30 6.12
C GLY A 29 -8.44 13.90 5.71
N LYS A 30 -8.06 13.42 4.52
CA LYS A 30 -8.27 12.05 4.06
C LYS A 30 -6.94 11.38 3.71
N TYR A 31 -6.91 10.06 3.78
CA TYR A 31 -5.77 9.31 3.28
C TYR A 31 -5.75 9.29 1.75
N GLY A 32 -4.56 9.50 1.18
CA GLY A 32 -4.24 9.21 -0.22
C GLY A 32 -3.13 8.17 -0.32
N PHE A 33 -3.28 7.22 -1.23
CA PHE A 33 -2.25 6.22 -1.57
C PHE A 33 -1.82 6.40 -3.02
N GLU A 34 -0.51 6.47 -3.23
CA GLU A 34 0.09 6.57 -4.56
C GLU A 34 1.20 5.53 -4.69
N ILE A 35 1.13 4.71 -5.74
CA ILE A 35 2.21 3.78 -6.08
C ILE A 35 3.14 4.50 -7.05
N ILE A 36 4.43 4.46 -6.79
CA ILE A 36 5.47 5.06 -7.63
C ILE A 36 6.34 3.92 -8.14
N GLU A 37 6.14 3.52 -9.40
CA GLU A 37 6.96 2.51 -10.06
C GLU A 37 7.41 3.04 -11.43
N PRO A 38 8.70 3.35 -11.64
CA PRO A 38 9.17 3.98 -12.88
C PRO A 38 9.01 3.09 -14.13
N LYS A 39 8.90 1.76 -13.97
CA LYS A 39 8.82 0.83 -15.09
C LYS A 39 7.38 0.55 -15.57
N MET A 40 6.37 1.09 -14.90
CA MET A 40 4.97 0.92 -15.30
C MET A 40 4.14 2.16 -15.00
N THR A 41 3.05 2.36 -15.74
CA THR A 41 2.04 3.33 -15.29
C THR A 41 1.43 2.81 -13.99
N ALA A 42 1.64 3.55 -12.91
CA ALA A 42 1.07 3.20 -11.62
C ALA A 42 -0.46 3.28 -11.68
N PRO A 43 -1.18 2.32 -11.07
CA PRO A 43 -2.63 2.37 -11.00
C PRO A 43 -3.08 3.52 -10.10
N GLU A 44 -4.14 4.21 -10.50
CA GLU A 44 -4.80 5.19 -9.63
C GLU A 44 -5.64 4.44 -8.59
N VAL A 45 -5.31 4.65 -7.31
CA VAL A 45 -5.91 3.92 -6.18
C VAL A 45 -6.97 4.79 -5.52
N GLU A 46 -8.19 4.27 -5.45
CA GLU A 46 -9.28 4.88 -4.69
C GLU A 46 -9.50 4.12 -3.38
N ILE A 47 -9.50 4.84 -2.26
CA ILE A 47 -9.74 4.26 -0.92
C ILE A 47 -11.25 4.27 -0.64
N LYS A 48 -11.85 3.08 -0.54
CA LYS A 48 -13.29 2.93 -0.23
C LYS A 48 -13.58 2.89 1.27
N ARG A 49 -12.71 2.25 2.04
CA ARG A 49 -12.80 2.14 3.49
C ARG A 49 -11.40 2.15 4.08
N LEU A 50 -11.25 2.77 5.24
CA LEU A 50 -10.00 2.81 5.97
C LEU A 50 -10.27 2.80 7.46
N SER A 51 -9.45 2.07 8.20
CA SER A 51 -9.46 2.03 9.65
C SER A 51 -8.02 2.03 10.16
N THR A 52 -7.79 2.72 11.26
CA THR A 52 -6.50 2.71 11.96
C THR A 52 -6.71 2.29 13.41
N ALA A 53 -5.80 1.46 13.93
CA ALA A 53 -5.81 1.00 15.31
C ALA A 53 -4.36 0.90 15.82
N GLY A 54 -3.95 1.83 16.68
CA GLY A 54 -2.55 1.93 17.11
C GLY A 54 -1.63 2.19 15.93
N ASN A 55 -0.72 1.27 15.64
CA ASN A 55 0.22 1.34 14.53
C ASN A 55 -0.23 0.55 13.28
N HIS A 56 -1.43 -0.01 13.32
CA HIS A 56 -2.01 -0.81 12.25
C HIS A 56 -2.98 0.03 11.39
N LEU A 57 -2.89 -0.14 10.06
CA LEU A 57 -3.75 0.45 9.06
C LEU A 57 -4.36 -0.66 8.20
N SER A 58 -5.68 -0.69 8.14
CA SER A 58 -6.46 -1.53 7.24
C SER A 58 -7.18 -0.65 6.21
N ALA A 59 -7.08 -1.00 4.93
CA ALA A 59 -7.76 -0.27 3.86
C ALA A 59 -8.37 -1.22 2.82
N THR A 60 -9.61 -0.94 2.44
CA THR A 60 -10.22 -1.48 1.22
C THR A 60 -10.02 -0.46 0.11
N VAL A 61 -9.33 -0.86 -0.95
CA VAL A 61 -9.05 0.01 -2.10
C VAL A 61 -9.56 -0.60 -3.40
N THR A 62 -9.82 0.24 -4.39
CA THR A 62 -10.08 -0.19 -5.76
C THR A 62 -9.16 0.56 -6.72
N ALA A 63 -8.98 -0.01 -7.90
CA ALA A 63 -8.27 0.61 -9.01
C ALA A 63 -8.91 0.11 -10.30
N ARG A 64 -8.73 0.86 -11.40
CA ARG A 64 -9.32 0.51 -12.70
C ARG A 64 -8.92 -0.91 -13.15
N GLU A 65 -7.68 -1.28 -12.88
CA GLU A 65 -7.06 -2.56 -13.21
C GLU A 65 -7.71 -3.74 -12.48
N LEU A 66 -8.32 -3.49 -11.31
CA LEU A 66 -9.03 -4.50 -10.53
C LEU A 66 -10.44 -4.81 -11.07
N ARG A 67 -10.87 -4.12 -12.15
CA ARG A 67 -12.13 -4.40 -12.88
C ARG A 67 -13.36 -4.43 -11.97
N GLY A 68 -13.46 -3.44 -11.07
CA GLY A 68 -14.58 -3.30 -10.13
C GLY A 68 -14.48 -4.19 -8.88
N ARG A 69 -13.39 -4.95 -8.72
CA ARG A 69 -13.07 -5.68 -7.48
C ARG A 69 -12.24 -4.80 -6.55
N ASP A 70 -12.22 -5.20 -5.29
CA ASP A 70 -11.48 -4.50 -4.25
C ASP A 70 -10.27 -5.31 -3.79
N ALA A 71 -9.18 -4.61 -3.53
CA ALA A 71 -8.05 -5.13 -2.80
C ALA A 71 -8.16 -4.76 -1.31
N GLN A 72 -7.65 -5.63 -0.45
CA GLN A 72 -7.53 -5.37 0.99
C GLN A 72 -6.07 -5.18 1.32
N ILE A 73 -5.73 -4.08 1.97
CA ILE A 73 -4.39 -3.72 2.37
C ILE A 73 -4.35 -3.70 3.90
N GLU A 74 -3.36 -4.38 4.47
CA GLU A 74 -3.09 -4.43 5.90
C GLU A 74 -1.62 -4.05 6.10
N LEU A 75 -1.38 -2.94 6.81
CA LEU A 75 -0.04 -2.39 7.02
C LEU A 75 0.19 -2.11 8.50
N ASP A 76 1.33 -2.54 9.01
CA ASP A 76 1.82 -2.23 10.34
C ASP A 76 3.03 -1.32 10.21
N PHE A 77 2.90 -0.11 10.78
CA PHE A 77 3.95 0.89 10.74
C PHE A 77 4.76 0.92 12.03
N THR A 78 6.02 1.32 11.90
CA THR A 78 6.83 1.90 12.97
C THR A 78 7.31 3.27 12.51
N ASP A 79 8.20 3.92 13.26
CA ASP A 79 8.77 5.20 12.87
C ASP A 79 9.52 5.14 11.52
N THR A 80 10.16 4.01 11.23
CA THR A 80 11.07 3.87 10.07
C THR A 80 10.79 2.65 9.19
N SER A 81 9.92 1.73 9.63
CA SER A 81 9.60 0.50 8.90
C SER A 81 8.10 0.33 8.67
N VAL A 82 7.77 -0.44 7.63
CA VAL A 82 6.41 -0.92 7.40
C VAL A 82 6.44 -2.39 6.98
N SER A 83 5.51 -3.18 7.48
CA SER A 83 5.29 -4.55 7.03
C SER A 83 3.80 -4.81 6.83
N GLY A 84 3.46 -5.93 6.23
CA GLY A 84 2.05 -6.31 6.09
C GLY A 84 1.75 -7.09 4.82
N SER A 85 0.55 -6.91 4.29
CA SER A 85 0.13 -7.61 3.08
C SER A 85 -0.97 -6.87 2.32
N ALA A 86 -1.06 -7.17 1.03
CA ALA A 86 -2.19 -6.76 0.20
C ALA A 86 -2.81 -7.99 -0.46
N LYS A 87 -4.09 -8.25 -0.21
CA LYS A 87 -4.88 -9.24 -0.95
C LYS A 87 -5.42 -8.60 -2.20
N VAL A 88 -4.80 -8.92 -3.34
CA VAL A 88 -5.14 -8.32 -4.63
C VAL A 88 -5.89 -9.35 -5.49
N PRO A 89 -7.09 -9.03 -6.00
CA PRO A 89 -7.83 -9.91 -6.90
C PRO A 89 -6.97 -10.37 -8.09
N LEU A 90 -7.12 -11.64 -8.49
CA LEU A 90 -6.39 -12.29 -9.60
C LEU A 90 -4.89 -12.52 -9.37
N ILE A 91 -4.25 -11.71 -8.53
CA ILE A 91 -2.82 -11.76 -8.23
C ILE A 91 -2.53 -12.56 -6.95
N GLY A 92 -3.50 -12.61 -6.03
CA GLY A 92 -3.39 -13.28 -4.74
C GLY A 92 -2.84 -12.35 -3.65
N THR A 93 -2.37 -12.93 -2.55
CA THR A 93 -1.78 -12.17 -1.44
C THR A 93 -0.35 -11.77 -1.79
N VAL A 94 -0.09 -10.46 -1.81
CA VAL A 94 1.23 -9.83 -1.82
C VAL A 94 1.67 -9.67 -0.37
N THR A 95 2.85 -10.15 0.00
CA THR A 95 3.44 -9.86 1.32
C THR A 95 4.44 -8.73 1.21
N ILE A 96 4.36 -7.77 2.12
CA ILE A 96 5.34 -6.72 2.34
C ILE A 96 6.19 -7.18 3.52
N LYS A 97 7.40 -7.66 3.22
CA LYS A 97 8.26 -8.26 4.26
C LYS A 97 8.90 -7.18 5.11
N GLU A 98 9.59 -6.26 4.44
CA GLU A 98 10.32 -5.16 5.07
C GLU A 98 10.26 -3.96 4.13
N GLY A 99 9.45 -2.98 4.49
CA GLY A 99 9.45 -1.66 3.88
C GLY A 99 10.19 -0.66 4.76
N THR A 100 10.79 0.36 4.15
CA THR A 100 11.59 1.38 4.84
C THR A 100 11.14 2.77 4.42
N LYS A 101 11.03 3.70 5.38
CA LYS A 101 10.72 5.10 5.08
C LYS A 101 11.90 5.74 4.37
N ILE A 102 11.63 6.39 3.23
CA ILE A 102 12.64 7.06 2.40
C ILE A 102 12.41 8.57 2.27
N ALA A 103 11.22 9.06 2.60
CA ALA A 103 10.91 10.48 2.72
C ALA A 103 9.68 10.71 3.62
N GLU A 104 9.52 11.95 4.11
CA GLU A 104 8.32 12.46 4.77
C GLU A 104 7.19 12.78 3.79
#